data_AF-A0A1H3C6A3-F1
#
_entry.id   AF-A0A1H3C6A3-F1
#
_cell.length_a   1.000
_cell.length_b   1.000
_cell.length_c   1.000
_cell.angle_alpha   90.00
_cell.angle_beta   90.00
_cell.angle_gamma   90.00
#
_symmetry.space_group_name_H-M   'P 1'
#
loop_
_entity.id
_entity.type
_entity.pdbx_description
1 polymer ?
#
loop_
_entity_poly.entity_id
_entity_poly.type
_entity_poly.pdbx_seq_one_letter_code
_entity_poly.pdbx_strand_id
1 'polypeptide(L)'
;MQRQIWTILLAGALATIAFDLFGQGLSPAFGFAKLAPVGLATATLKTVFGSIPKGAGDILHILTGMFVYSLGYLLVARPIQQKIIPSLHWAVTATVYGIGLWVFALYFVAHLIAGNPPFLGFTGITWVALWGHILYALVAVYVIERGPFADKAQA
;
A
#
# COMPACT_ATOMS: atom_id res chain seq x y z
N MET A 1 2.48 22.95 -5.65
CA MET A 1 1.13 22.34 -5.57
C MET A 1 0.76 21.47 -6.76
N GLN A 2 0.56 22.00 -7.98
CA GLN A 2 0.03 21.19 -9.10
C GLN A 2 0.91 19.97 -9.43
N ARG A 3 2.24 20.14 -9.48
CA ARG A 3 3.19 19.01 -9.69
C ARG A 3 3.10 17.94 -8.61
N GLN A 4 2.99 18.34 -7.34
CA GLN A 4 2.91 17.42 -6.20
C GLN A 4 1.64 16.57 -6.23
N ILE A 5 0.50 17.15 -6.64
CA ILE A 5 -0.76 16.41 -6.81
C ILE A 5 -0.58 15.33 -7.88
N TRP A 6 0.01 15.68 -9.03
CA TRP A 6 0.28 14.72 -10.10
C TRP A 6 1.27 13.63 -9.68
N THR A 7 2.31 13.96 -8.91
CA THR A 7 3.23 12.97 -8.35
C THR A 7 2.50 11.97 -7.47
N ILE A 8 1.65 12.43 -6.55
CA ILE A 8 0.90 11.55 -5.64
C ILE A 8 -0.06 10.65 -6.41
N LEU A 9 -0.82 11.22 -7.34
CA LEU A 9 -1.77 10.47 -8.16
C LEU A 9 -1.06 9.40 -8.99
N LEU A 10 0.04 9.77 -9.66
CA LEU A 10 0.80 8.85 -10.50
C LEU A 10 1.48 7.75 -9.66
N ALA A 11 2.08 8.13 -8.54
CA ALA A 11 2.74 7.20 -7.63
C ALA A 11 1.76 6.17 -7.08
N GLY A 12 0.64 6.64 -6.54
CA GLY A 12 -0.39 5.77 -5.98
C GLY A 12 -1.06 4.89 -7.03
N ALA A 13 -1.37 5.43 -8.22
CA ALA A 13 -1.95 4.66 -9.30
C ALA A 13 -1.02 3.53 -9.77
N LEU A 14 0.25 3.85 -10.08
CA LEU A 14 1.22 2.85 -10.53
C LEU A 14 1.53 1.81 -9.44
N ALA A 15 1.64 2.23 -8.19
CA ALA A 15 1.86 1.33 -7.07
C ALA A 15 0.67 0.39 -6.83
N THR A 16 -0.57 0.88 -6.96
CA THR A 16 -1.79 0.07 -6.85
C THR A 16 -1.86 -0.96 -7.99
N ILE A 17 -1.56 -0.54 -9.23
CA ILE A 17 -1.49 -1.46 -10.38
C ILE A 17 -0.41 -2.53 -10.15
N ALA A 18 0.77 -2.15 -9.68
CA ALA A 18 1.86 -3.09 -9.41
C ALA A 18 1.47 -4.10 -8.31
N PHE A 19 0.83 -3.62 -7.23
CA PHE A 19 0.32 -4.47 -6.15
C PHE A 19 -0.70 -5.48 -6.66
N ASP A 20 -1.69 -5.03 -7.43
CA ASP A 20 -2.76 -5.90 -7.92
C ASP A 20 -2.26 -6.87 -9.00
N LEU A 21 -1.40 -6.42 -9.91
CA LEU A 21 -0.77 -7.28 -10.90
C LEU A 21 0.04 -8.39 -10.20
N PHE A 22 0.82 -8.04 -9.18
CA PHE A 22 1.57 -9.02 -8.41
C PHE A 22 0.64 -9.96 -7.63
N GLY A 23 -0.23 -9.43 -6.77
CA GLY A 23 -0.99 -10.23 -5.82
C GLY A 23 -2.16 -11.00 -6.42
N GLN A 24 -2.83 -10.45 -7.43
CA GLN A 24 -4.01 -11.06 -8.06
C GLN A 24 -3.67 -11.78 -9.37
N GLY A 25 -2.60 -11.37 -10.05
CA GLY A 25 -2.16 -11.94 -11.34
C GLY A 25 -0.98 -12.89 -11.20
N LEU A 26 0.22 -12.35 -10.90
CA LEU A 26 1.47 -13.11 -10.93
C LEU A 26 1.54 -14.17 -9.84
N SER A 27 1.21 -13.80 -8.60
CA SER A 27 1.25 -14.71 -7.44
C SER A 27 0.50 -16.04 -7.72
N PRO A 28 -0.80 -16.04 -8.09
CA PRO A 28 -1.48 -17.27 -8.42
C PRO A 28 -0.96 -17.96 -9.70
N ALA A 29 -0.48 -17.19 -10.69
CA ALA A 29 0.12 -17.78 -11.90
C ALA A 29 1.39 -18.60 -11.58
N PHE A 30 2.09 -18.27 -10.50
CA PHE A 30 3.26 -19.01 -10.00
C PHE A 30 2.91 -20.01 -8.87
N GLY A 31 1.63 -20.30 -8.63
CA GLY A 31 1.19 -21.28 -7.62
C GLY A 31 1.14 -20.76 -6.18
N PHE A 32 1.36 -19.46 -5.96
CA PHE A 32 1.21 -18.82 -4.65
C PHE A 32 -0.24 -18.37 -4.40
N ALA A 33 -0.54 -17.91 -3.18
CA ALA A 33 -1.89 -17.48 -2.82
C ALA A 33 -2.33 -16.23 -3.61
N LYS A 34 -3.62 -16.18 -3.99
CA LYS A 34 -4.23 -15.00 -4.63
C LYS A 34 -4.65 -13.98 -3.57
N LEU A 35 -4.22 -12.72 -3.70
CA LEU A 35 -4.71 -11.64 -2.84
C LEU A 35 -6.16 -11.28 -3.16
N ALA A 36 -6.92 -10.91 -2.14
CA ALA A 36 -8.31 -10.48 -2.24
C ALA A 36 -8.50 -9.08 -1.61
N PRO A 37 -7.83 -8.03 -2.11
CA PRO A 37 -7.84 -6.71 -1.47
C PRO A 37 -9.24 -6.08 -1.42
N VAL A 38 -10.01 -6.18 -2.51
CA VAL A 38 -11.42 -5.72 -2.54
C VAL A 38 -12.29 -6.51 -1.55
N GLY A 39 -12.02 -7.80 -1.36
CA GLY A 39 -12.72 -8.63 -0.37
C GLY A 39 -12.48 -8.14 1.05
N LEU A 40 -11.22 -7.84 1.39
CA LEU A 40 -10.86 -7.27 2.69
C LEU A 40 -11.48 -5.87 2.90
N ALA A 41 -11.41 -5.01 1.89
CA ALA A 41 -12.02 -3.68 1.94
C ALA A 41 -13.54 -3.77 2.16
N THR A 42 -14.21 -4.68 1.45
CA THR A 42 -15.64 -4.96 1.61
C THR A 42 -15.97 -5.46 3.02
N ALA A 43 -15.21 -6.43 3.54
CA ALA A 43 -15.41 -6.97 4.88
C ALA A 43 -15.22 -5.89 5.97
N THR A 44 -14.20 -5.04 5.80
CA THR A 44 -13.92 -3.91 6.68
C THR A 44 -15.11 -2.94 6.71
N LEU A 45 -15.58 -2.49 5.55
CA LEU A 45 -16.71 -1.57 5.47
C LEU A 45 -18.00 -2.18 6.02
N LYS A 46 -18.27 -3.47 5.78
CA LYS A 46 -19.42 -4.16 6.37
C LYS A 46 -19.33 -4.26 7.89
N THR A 47 -18.12 -4.44 8.43
CA THR A 47 -17.94 -4.49 9.89
C THR A 47 -18.23 -3.13 10.54
N VAL A 48 -17.88 -2.03 9.86
CA VAL A 48 -18.10 -0.66 10.38
C VAL A 48 -19.52 -0.16 10.13
N PHE A 49 -20.11 -0.44 8.97
CA PHE A 49 -21.37 0.17 8.52
C PHE A 49 -22.54 -0.82 8.35
N GLY A 50 -22.30 -2.12 8.56
CA GLY A 50 -23.28 -3.18 8.32
C GLY A 50 -23.50 -3.43 6.82
N SER A 51 -24.41 -2.68 6.21
CA SER A 51 -24.72 -2.77 4.77
C SER A 51 -23.98 -1.71 3.97
N ILE A 52 -23.46 -2.07 2.80
CA ILE A 52 -22.71 -1.16 1.93
C ILE A 52 -23.19 -1.28 0.49
N PRO A 53 -23.13 -0.19 -0.31
CA PRO A 53 -23.49 -0.25 -1.72
C PRO A 53 -22.49 -1.10 -2.51
N LYS A 54 -22.94 -1.64 -3.65
CA LYS A 54 -22.09 -2.39 -4.58
C LYS A 54 -20.94 -1.50 -5.06
N GLY A 55 -19.72 -2.03 -5.07
CA GLY A 55 -18.53 -1.30 -5.50
C GLY A 55 -17.85 -0.46 -4.41
N ALA A 56 -18.42 -0.35 -3.20
CA ALA A 56 -17.79 0.41 -2.12
C ALA A 56 -16.42 -0.15 -1.71
N GLY A 57 -16.25 -1.47 -1.73
CA GLY A 57 -14.95 -2.12 -1.47
C GLY A 57 -13.91 -1.79 -2.53
N ASP A 58 -14.30 -1.77 -3.82
CA ASP A 58 -13.43 -1.37 -4.93
C ASP A 58 -12.98 0.08 -4.79
N ILE A 59 -13.92 0.99 -4.49
CA ILE A 59 -13.62 2.41 -4.26
C ILE A 59 -12.65 2.56 -3.09
N LEU A 60 -12.91 1.88 -1.96
CA LEU A 60 -12.02 1.95 -0.81
C LEU A 60 -10.62 1.42 -1.15
N HIS A 61 -10.52 0.29 -1.86
CA HIS A 61 -9.23 -0.26 -2.28
C HIS A 61 -8.44 0.74 -3.14
N ILE A 62 -9.08 1.28 -4.19
CA ILE A 62 -8.47 2.23 -5.11
C ILE A 62 -8.04 3.51 -4.39
N LEU A 63 -8.91 4.10 -3.56
CA LEU A 63 -8.57 5.33 -2.83
C LEU A 63 -7.49 5.10 -1.77
N THR A 64 -7.49 3.93 -1.12
CA THR A 64 -6.47 3.56 -0.14
C THR A 64 -5.09 3.47 -0.80
N GLY A 65 -5.00 2.73 -1.91
CA GLY A 65 -3.77 2.65 -2.70
C GLY A 65 -3.39 4.01 -3.26
N MET A 66 -4.28 4.68 -4.00
CA MET A 66 -3.95 5.93 -4.68
C MET A 66 -3.52 7.04 -3.73
N PHE A 67 -4.25 7.25 -2.64
CA PHE A 67 -4.05 8.39 -1.74
C PHE A 67 -3.46 7.99 -0.40
N VAL A 68 -4.14 7.12 0.35
CA VAL A 68 -3.81 6.91 1.78
C VAL A 68 -2.38 6.41 1.94
N TYR A 69 -1.97 5.42 1.17
CA TYR A 69 -0.61 4.87 1.28
C TYR A 69 0.46 5.79 0.70
N SER A 70 0.18 6.53 -0.37
CA SER A 70 1.13 7.51 -0.92
C SER A 70 1.33 8.71 0.02
N LEU A 71 0.24 9.20 0.62
CA LEU A 71 0.28 10.28 1.61
C LEU A 71 0.92 9.82 2.92
N GLY A 72 0.68 8.57 3.36
CA GLY A 72 1.34 8.01 4.52
C GLY A 72 2.87 8.03 4.40
N TYR A 73 3.41 7.80 3.19
CA TYR A 73 4.85 7.95 2.97
C TYR A 73 5.30 9.40 3.17
N LEU A 74 4.65 10.34 2.47
CA LEU A 74 5.05 11.75 2.46
C LEU A 74 4.86 12.45 3.82
N LEU A 75 3.82 12.09 4.56
CA LEU A 75 3.43 12.75 5.80
C LEU A 75 3.99 12.08 7.06
N VAL A 76 4.36 10.80 6.97
CA VAL A 76 4.81 10.02 8.14
C VAL A 76 6.20 9.43 7.90
N ALA A 77 6.34 8.53 6.93
CA ALA A 77 7.58 7.77 6.77
C ALA A 77 8.80 8.64 6.39
N ARG A 78 8.62 9.54 5.41
CA ARG A 78 9.69 10.43 4.91
C ARG A 78 10.13 11.45 5.97
N PRO A 79 9.22 12.17 6.68
CA PRO A 79 9.63 13.05 7.77
C PRO A 79 10.35 12.33 8.91
N ILE A 80 9.90 11.11 9.28
CA ILE A 80 10.57 10.30 10.29
C ILE A 80 11.99 9.92 9.82
N GLN A 81 12.12 9.44 8.58
CA GLN A 81 13.43 9.07 8.03
C GLN A 81 14.38 10.27 7.97
N GLN A 82 13.92 11.42 7.48
CA GLN A 82 14.73 12.65 7.41
C GLN A 82 15.19 13.12 8.80
N LYS A 83 14.40 12.88 9.84
CA LYS A 83 14.75 13.24 11.22
C LYS A 83 15.75 12.28 11.86
N ILE A 84 15.68 10.99 11.55
CA ILE A 84 16.49 9.96 12.23
C ILE A 84 17.76 9.64 11.42
N ILE A 85 17.63 9.35 10.12
CA ILE A 85 18.74 8.93 9.24
C ILE A 85 18.57 9.58 7.85
N PRO A 86 18.86 10.88 7.68
CA PRO A 86 18.60 11.60 6.44
C PRO A 86 19.37 11.06 5.22
N SER A 87 20.53 10.43 5.44
CA SER A 87 21.35 9.82 4.38
C SER A 87 20.90 8.42 3.96
N LEU A 88 19.81 7.89 4.54
CA LEU A 88 19.32 6.57 4.20
C LEU A 88 18.80 6.52 2.76
N HIS A 89 19.26 5.53 1.99
CA HIS A 89 18.81 5.35 0.62
C HIS A 89 17.29 5.10 0.56
N TRP A 90 16.59 5.80 -0.33
CA TRP A 90 15.12 5.78 -0.45
C TRP A 90 14.53 4.37 -0.52
N ALA A 91 15.22 3.43 -1.19
CA ALA A 91 14.73 2.06 -1.34
C ALA A 91 14.64 1.30 0.00
N VAL A 92 15.54 1.61 0.95
CA VAL A 92 15.48 1.04 2.29
C VAL A 92 14.28 1.62 3.04
N THR A 93 14.09 2.94 2.98
CA THR A 93 12.92 3.62 3.56
C THR A 93 11.62 3.07 3.00
N ALA A 94 11.55 2.87 1.68
CA ALA A 94 10.39 2.29 1.00
C ALA A 94 10.12 0.85 1.44
N THR A 95 11.16 0.02 1.59
CA THR A 95 11.01 -1.36 2.05
C THR A 95 10.47 -1.41 3.48
N VAL A 96 11.04 -0.64 4.40
CA VAL A 96 10.57 -0.54 5.78
C VAL A 96 9.14 0.00 5.83
N TYR A 97 8.83 1.00 5.00
CA TYR A 97 7.49 1.54 4.88
C TYR A 97 6.48 0.48 4.37
N GLY A 98 6.85 -0.31 3.36
CA GLY A 98 6.03 -1.42 2.86
C GLY A 98 5.76 -2.49 3.91
N ILE A 99 6.75 -2.83 4.75
CA ILE A 99 6.54 -3.71 5.92
C ILE A 99 5.56 -3.07 6.90
N GLY A 100 5.70 -1.76 7.15
CA GLY A 100 4.75 -1.00 7.99
C GLY A 100 3.32 -1.02 7.44
N LEU A 101 3.15 -0.85 6.12
CA LEU A 101 1.85 -0.98 5.46
C LEU A 101 1.27 -2.39 5.58
N TRP A 102 2.09 -3.42 5.46
CA TRP A 102 1.66 -4.81 5.67
C TRP A 102 1.16 -5.05 7.09
N VAL A 103 1.88 -4.55 8.11
CA VAL A 103 1.41 -4.59 9.51
C VAL A 103 0.11 -3.83 9.66
N PHE A 104 0.02 -2.62 9.11
CA PHE A 104 -1.20 -1.81 9.15
C PHE A 104 -2.39 -2.54 8.52
N ALA A 105 -2.24 -3.07 7.32
CA ALA A 105 -3.31 -3.73 6.58
C ALA A 105 -3.73 -5.04 7.25
N LEU A 106 -2.80 -5.90 7.68
CA LEU A 106 -3.17 -7.23 8.17
C LEU A 106 -3.42 -7.30 9.68
N TYR A 107 -2.73 -6.50 10.48
CA TYR A 107 -2.96 -6.48 11.92
C TYR A 107 -4.06 -5.46 12.28
N PHE A 108 -3.93 -4.21 11.87
CA PHE A 108 -4.91 -3.19 12.28
C PHE A 108 -6.22 -3.32 11.49
N VAL A 109 -6.17 -3.36 10.16
CA VAL A 109 -7.39 -3.40 9.36
C VAL A 109 -8.02 -4.80 9.37
N ALA A 110 -7.29 -5.83 8.97
CA ALA A 110 -7.89 -7.16 8.87
C ALA A 110 -8.25 -7.78 10.22
N HIS A 111 -7.37 -7.68 11.22
CA HIS A 111 -7.62 -8.28 12.53
C HIS A 111 -8.43 -7.37 13.47
N LEU A 112 -7.94 -6.17 13.79
CA LEU A 112 -8.62 -5.32 14.78
C LEU A 112 -9.95 -4.74 14.29
N ILE A 113 -10.07 -4.39 13.01
CA ILE A 113 -11.31 -3.82 12.46
C ILE A 113 -12.21 -4.91 11.87
N ALA A 114 -11.70 -5.74 10.97
CA ALA A 114 -12.53 -6.72 10.24
C ALA A 114 -12.67 -8.08 10.93
N GLY A 115 -12.05 -8.29 12.10
CA GLY A 115 -12.23 -9.49 12.93
C GLY A 115 -11.56 -10.77 12.41
N ASN A 116 -10.66 -10.68 11.43
CA ASN A 116 -9.91 -11.83 10.94
C ASN A 116 -8.84 -12.27 11.97
N PRO A 117 -8.28 -13.49 11.86
CA PRO A 117 -7.11 -13.87 12.66
C PRO A 117 -5.94 -12.89 12.43
N PRO A 118 -5.07 -12.65 13.43
CA PRO A 118 -3.87 -11.84 13.27
C PRO A 118 -3.06 -12.28 12.05
N PHE A 119 -2.71 -11.33 11.21
CA PHE A 119 -1.99 -11.60 9.96
C PHE A 119 -2.67 -12.64 9.06
N LEU A 120 -4.00 -12.75 9.10
CA LEU A 120 -4.77 -13.77 8.37
C LEU A 120 -4.32 -15.21 8.67
N GLY A 121 -3.80 -15.44 9.89
CA GLY A 121 -3.35 -16.75 10.35
C GLY A 121 -1.98 -17.17 9.79
N PHE A 122 -1.15 -16.23 9.33
CA PHE A 122 0.17 -16.52 8.74
C PHE A 122 0.13 -17.52 7.58
N THR A 123 -0.94 -17.46 6.79
CA THR A 123 -1.15 -18.30 5.60
C THR A 123 -0.34 -17.79 4.40
N GLY A 124 -0.45 -18.47 3.25
CA GLY A 124 0.17 -18.00 2.01
C GLY A 124 -0.21 -16.55 1.64
N ILE A 125 -1.45 -16.13 1.95
CA ILE A 125 -1.92 -14.75 1.70
C ILE A 125 -1.08 -13.75 2.49
N THR A 126 -0.68 -14.08 3.72
CA THR A 126 0.13 -13.22 4.59
C THR A 126 1.45 -12.83 3.93
N TRP A 127 2.13 -13.82 3.34
CA TRP A 127 3.45 -13.65 2.74
C TRP A 127 3.38 -12.98 1.37
N VAL A 128 2.36 -13.32 0.58
CA VAL A 128 2.10 -12.61 -0.68
C VAL A 128 1.74 -11.15 -0.37
N ALA A 129 0.96 -10.88 0.67
CA ALA A 129 0.63 -9.51 1.06
C ALA A 129 1.89 -8.75 1.51
N LEU A 130 2.83 -9.38 2.23
CA LEU A 130 4.09 -8.74 2.62
C LEU A 130 4.86 -8.25 1.39
N TRP A 131 5.11 -9.14 0.44
CA TRP A 131 5.80 -8.78 -0.80
C TRP A 131 5.03 -7.78 -1.64
N GLY A 132 3.69 -7.90 -1.66
CA GLY A 132 2.82 -6.94 -2.32
C GLY A 132 3.00 -5.53 -1.77
N HIS A 133 2.97 -5.35 -0.45
CA HIS A 133 3.13 -4.02 0.17
C HIS A 133 4.55 -3.46 0.01
N ILE A 134 5.58 -4.31 0.04
CA ILE A 134 6.95 -3.90 -0.28
C ILE A 134 7.04 -3.42 -1.73
N LEU A 135 6.51 -4.17 -2.69
CA LEU A 135 6.47 -3.79 -4.10
C LEU A 135 5.70 -2.49 -4.31
N TYR A 136 4.52 -2.37 -3.70
CA TYR A 136 3.73 -1.14 -3.70
C TYR A 136 4.59 0.05 -3.25
N ALA A 137 5.23 -0.06 -2.09
CA ALA A 137 6.00 1.04 -1.51
C ALA A 137 7.22 1.39 -2.37
N LEU A 138 7.93 0.41 -2.91
CA LEU A 138 9.05 0.63 -3.82
C LEU A 138 8.60 1.41 -5.07
N VAL A 139 7.49 1.02 -5.69
CA VAL A 139 6.97 1.72 -6.87
C VAL A 139 6.51 3.13 -6.52
N ALA A 140 5.75 3.30 -5.44
CA ALA A 140 5.22 4.61 -5.05
C ALA A 140 6.37 5.58 -4.73
N VAL A 141 7.32 5.15 -3.90
CA VAL A 141 8.46 5.97 -3.49
C VAL A 141 9.40 6.24 -4.65
N TYR A 142 9.63 5.28 -5.54
CA TYR A 142 10.41 5.52 -6.75
C TYR A 142 9.80 6.64 -7.60
N VAL A 143 8.48 6.61 -7.82
CA VAL A 143 7.81 7.68 -8.59
C VAL A 143 7.88 9.03 -7.86
N ILE A 144 7.79 9.02 -6.52
CA ILE A 144 7.90 10.25 -5.71
C ILE A 144 9.31 10.86 -5.79
N GLU A 145 10.36 10.05 -5.64
CA GLU A 145 11.74 10.54 -5.55
C GLU A 145 12.42 10.69 -6.93
N ARG A 146 11.99 9.92 -7.94
CA ARG A 146 12.65 9.82 -9.25
C ARG A 146 11.73 10.03 -10.45
N GLY A 147 10.43 10.21 -10.22
CA GLY A 147 9.44 10.36 -11.30
C GLY A 147 9.56 11.67 -12.09
N PRO A 148 8.76 11.81 -13.16
CA PRO A 148 8.82 12.96 -14.07
C PRO A 148 8.48 14.31 -13.40
N PHE A 149 7.84 14.26 -12.23
CA PHE A 149 7.44 15.42 -11.44
C PHE A 149 8.23 15.55 -10.12
N ALA A 150 9.27 14.74 -9.93
CA ALA A 150 10.15 14.85 -8.78
C ALA A 150 10.99 16.13 -8.89
N ASP A 151 11.04 16.92 -7.80
CA ASP A 151 11.90 18.10 -7.74
C ASP A 151 13.36 17.63 -7.65
N LYS A 152 14.08 17.74 -8.77
CA LYS A 152 15.50 17.35 -8.91
C LYS A 152 16.46 18.10 -7.99
N ALA A 153 15.99 19.08 -7.21
CA ALA A 153 16.80 19.88 -6.30
C ALA A 153 17.04 19.22 -4.93
N GLN A 154 16.42 18.06 -4.63
CA GLN A 154 16.53 17.37 -3.34
C GLN A 154 17.04 15.91 -3.45
N ALA A 155 17.54 15.49 -4.62
CA ALA A 155 18.03 14.14 -4.88
C ALA A 155 19.54 13.99 -4.76
#